data_AF-A0A2S5TFT4-F1
#
_entry.id   AF-A0A2S5TFT4-F1
#
_cell.length_a   1.000
_cell.length_b   1.000
_cell.length_c   1.000
_cell.angle_alpha   90.00
_cell.angle_beta   90.00
_cell.angle_gamma   90.00
#
_symmetry.space_group_name_H-M   'P 1'
#
loop_
_entity.id
_entity.type
_entity.pdbx_description
1 polymer ?
#
loop_
_entity_poly.entity_id
_entity_poly.type
_entity_poly.pdbx_seq_one_letter_code
_entity_poly.pdbx_strand_id
1 'polypeptide(L)'
;MLLLAALVFAGLSVATAWLEQALHRNTREEALRLWGEWFLLPLARVFCLMAFIVLAGASLYGLRDIPSPAELLAQAPGRTDRLITWLFFTGLLLPAVPLLRRVPGLVLPLQGGAGVALVFTWLAAAADFGGARLWPDLPTLLMLAALSGFAMACAHLLTQAVQDEVRRQEAYDLLLLWLQLPLLVAYGHWLGRQLPA
;
A
#
# COMPACT_ATOMS: atom_id res chain seq x y z
N MET A 1 -1.62 -15.30 9.97
CA MET A 1 -1.81 -14.83 8.59
C MET A 1 -0.86 -13.70 8.20
N LEU A 2 -0.53 -12.77 9.10
CA LEU A 2 0.43 -11.69 8.83
C LEU A 2 1.75 -12.14 8.19
N LEU A 3 2.36 -13.24 8.66
CA LEU A 3 3.60 -13.78 8.08
C LEU A 3 3.42 -14.21 6.62
N LEU A 4 2.32 -14.90 6.30
CA LEU A 4 2.00 -15.30 4.92
C LEU A 4 1.78 -14.05 4.05
N ALA A 5 1.04 -13.06 4.54
CA ALA A 5 0.83 -11.80 3.83
C ALA A 5 2.17 -11.08 3.57
N ALA A 6 3.07 -11.06 4.56
CA ALA A 6 4.41 -10.49 4.41
C ALA A 6 5.27 -11.27 3.41
N LEU A 7 5.19 -12.60 3.37
CA LEU A 7 5.92 -13.43 2.41
C LEU A 7 5.39 -13.23 0.97
N VAL A 8 4.07 -13.18 0.80
CA VAL A 8 3.45 -12.89 -0.51
C VAL A 8 3.83 -11.48 -0.95
N PHE A 9 3.75 -10.50 -0.06
CA PHE A 9 4.21 -9.14 -0.32
C PHE A 9 5.68 -9.10 -0.71
N ALA A 10 6.53 -9.92 -0.08
CA ALA A 10 7.94 -10.05 -0.45
C ALA A 10 8.10 -10.53 -1.89
N GLY A 11 7.43 -11.63 -2.23
CA GLY A 11 7.47 -12.21 -3.57
C GLY A 11 6.97 -11.22 -4.62
N LEU A 12 5.86 -10.54 -4.36
CA LEU A 12 5.30 -9.54 -5.28
C LEU A 12 6.21 -8.31 -5.42
N SER A 13 6.83 -7.85 -4.33
CA SER A 13 7.78 -6.72 -4.36
C SER A 13 9.03 -7.06 -5.17
N VAL A 14 9.57 -8.26 -5.01
CA VAL A 14 10.70 -8.76 -5.83
C VAL A 14 10.28 -8.91 -7.29
N ALA A 15 9.09 -9.44 -7.56
CA ALA A 15 8.56 -9.55 -8.92
C ALA A 15 8.39 -8.17 -9.57
N THR A 16 7.96 -7.16 -8.80
CA THR A 16 7.83 -5.77 -9.27
C THR A 16 9.20 -5.17 -9.58
N ALA A 17 10.20 -5.38 -8.72
CA ALA A 17 11.58 -4.97 -8.97
C ALA A 17 12.16 -5.62 -10.24
N TRP A 18 11.88 -6.90 -10.44
CA TRP A 18 12.30 -7.63 -11.63
C TRP A 18 11.61 -7.11 -12.89
N LEU A 19 10.31 -6.79 -12.81
CA LEU A 19 9.55 -6.17 -13.89
C LEU A 19 10.10 -4.80 -14.26
N GLU A 20 10.43 -3.96 -13.27
CA GLU A 20 11.06 -2.65 -13.46
C GLU A 20 12.40 -2.80 -14.20
N GLN A 21 13.26 -3.72 -13.74
CA GLN A 21 14.54 -4.00 -14.40
C GLN A 21 14.36 -4.54 -15.83
N ALA A 22 13.38 -5.42 -16.05
CA ALA A 22 13.09 -5.97 -17.37
C ALA A 22 12.59 -4.87 -18.33
N LEU A 23 11.72 -3.97 -17.85
CA LEU A 23 11.21 -2.83 -18.60
C LEU A 23 12.36 -1.91 -19.04
N HIS A 24 13.27 -1.57 -18.12
CA HIS A 24 14.43 -0.71 -18.41
C HIS A 24 15.45 -1.36 -19.35
N ARG A 25 15.64 -2.69 -19.29
CA ARG A 25 16.62 -3.40 -20.13
C ARG A 25 16.14 -3.74 -21.53
N ASN A 26 14.87 -4.14 -21.68
CA ASN A 26 14.38 -4.74 -22.92
C ASN A 26 13.62 -3.76 -23.81
N THR A 27 13.18 -2.61 -23.28
CA THR A 27 12.33 -1.67 -24.02
C THR A 27 13.17 -0.58 -24.66
N ARG A 28 13.40 -0.70 -25.97
CA ARG A 28 14.12 0.33 -26.75
C ARG A 28 13.22 1.49 -27.16
N GLU A 29 11.91 1.27 -27.23
CA GLU A 29 10.93 2.31 -27.55
C GLU A 29 10.61 3.16 -26.32
N GLU A 30 10.87 4.45 -26.43
CA GLU A 30 10.68 5.42 -25.35
C GLU A 30 9.22 5.48 -24.88
N ALA A 31 8.26 5.40 -25.81
CA ALA A 31 6.83 5.42 -25.49
C ALA A 31 6.39 4.24 -24.60
N LEU A 32 6.87 3.03 -24.89
CA LEU A 32 6.57 1.84 -24.09
C LEU A 32 7.24 1.91 -22.71
N ARG A 33 8.46 2.46 -22.64
CA ARG A 33 9.16 2.66 -21.37
C ARG A 33 8.42 3.65 -20.48
N LEU A 34 8.06 4.82 -21.03
CA LEU A 34 7.28 5.84 -20.31
C LEU A 34 5.92 5.32 -19.87
N TRP A 35 5.25 4.52 -20.70
CA TRP A 35 3.99 3.88 -20.32
C TRP A 35 4.17 2.93 -19.13
N GLY A 36 5.22 2.10 -19.16
CA GLY A 36 5.52 1.20 -18.03
C GLY A 36 5.85 1.95 -16.75
N GLU A 37 6.68 2.99 -16.83
CA GLU A 37 7.06 3.83 -15.68
C GLU A 37 5.86 4.57 -15.07
N TRP A 38 4.96 5.11 -15.90
CA TRP A 38 3.86 5.95 -15.43
C TRP A 38 2.60 5.18 -15.05
N PHE A 39 2.39 3.99 -15.63
CA PHE A 39 1.17 3.22 -15.41
C PHE A 39 1.44 1.86 -14.76
N LEU A 40 2.31 1.05 -15.34
CA LEU A 40 2.49 -0.35 -14.92
C LEU A 40 3.14 -0.45 -13.54
N LEU A 41 4.24 0.28 -13.29
CA LEU A 41 4.96 0.21 -12.02
C LEU A 41 4.14 0.77 -10.84
N PRO A 42 3.48 1.93 -10.94
CA PRO A 42 2.61 2.42 -9.87
C PRO A 42 1.47 1.45 -9.57
N LEU A 43 0.84 0.88 -10.61
CA LEU A 43 -0.23 -0.10 -10.43
C LEU A 43 0.26 -1.39 -9.76
N ALA A 44 1.43 -1.89 -10.16
CA ALA A 44 2.05 -3.06 -9.54
C ALA A 44 2.34 -2.83 -8.05
N ARG A 45 2.88 -1.66 -7.68
CA ARG A 45 3.15 -1.29 -6.27
C ARG A 45 1.87 -1.24 -5.43
N VAL A 46 0.80 -0.63 -5.95
CA VAL A 46 -0.50 -0.62 -5.24
C VAL A 46 -1.10 -2.02 -5.17
N PHE A 47 -0.94 -2.84 -6.21
CA PHE A 47 -1.36 -4.23 -6.18
C PHE A 47 -0.65 -5.02 -5.08
N CYS A 48 0.67 -4.85 -4.92
CA CYS A 48 1.43 -5.44 -3.80
C CYS A 48 0.82 -5.02 -2.45
N LEU A 49 0.58 -3.73 -2.26
CA LEU A 49 -0.01 -3.18 -1.03
C LEU A 49 -1.41 -3.77 -0.76
N MET A 50 -2.28 -3.81 -1.76
CA MET A 50 -3.63 -4.37 -1.58
C MET A 50 -3.59 -5.87 -1.32
N ALA A 51 -2.73 -6.61 -2.00
CA ALA A 51 -2.53 -8.03 -1.73
C ALA A 51 -2.10 -8.25 -0.28
N PHE A 52 -1.16 -7.44 0.23
CA PHE A 52 -0.78 -7.47 1.64
C PHE A 52 -1.97 -7.17 2.55
N ILE A 53 -2.71 -6.08 2.32
CA ILE A 53 -3.82 -5.64 3.18
C ILE A 53 -4.91 -6.71 3.25
N VAL A 54 -5.30 -7.24 2.09
CA VAL A 54 -6.35 -8.26 1.96
C VAL A 54 -5.91 -9.58 2.61
N LEU A 55 -4.67 -10.03 2.38
CA LEU A 55 -4.16 -11.28 2.97
C LEU A 55 -3.84 -11.17 4.46
N ALA A 56 -3.43 -9.98 4.92
CA ALA A 56 -3.18 -9.72 6.34
C ALA A 56 -4.49 -9.78 7.14
N GLY A 57 -5.62 -9.40 6.52
CA GLY A 57 -6.97 -9.66 7.02
C GLY A 57 -7.13 -9.29 8.49
N ALA A 58 -7.59 -10.25 9.32
CA ALA A 58 -7.88 -10.06 10.74
C ALA A 58 -6.70 -9.46 11.49
N SER A 59 -5.50 -9.97 11.20
CA SER A 59 -4.28 -9.59 11.89
C SER A 59 -3.83 -8.16 11.61
N LEU A 60 -4.24 -7.57 10.47
CA LEU A 60 -3.96 -6.16 10.19
C LEU A 60 -4.77 -5.23 11.12
N TYR A 61 -5.99 -5.63 11.45
CA TYR A 61 -6.93 -4.89 12.29
C TYR A 61 -6.87 -5.30 13.77
N GLY A 62 -6.00 -6.25 14.14
CA GLY A 62 -5.93 -6.76 15.51
C GLY A 62 -7.16 -7.59 15.92
N LEU A 63 -7.91 -8.12 14.96
CA LEU A 63 -9.10 -8.93 15.18
C LEU A 63 -8.75 -10.42 15.18
N ARG A 64 -9.51 -11.22 15.93
CA ARG A 64 -9.30 -12.67 16.03
C ARG A 64 -9.97 -13.43 14.88
N ASP A 65 -11.22 -13.10 14.60
CA ASP A 65 -12.01 -13.68 13.52
C ASP A 65 -12.62 -12.56 12.67
N ILE A 66 -12.43 -12.66 11.36
CA ILE A 66 -13.17 -11.89 10.36
C ILE A 66 -13.52 -12.83 9.20
N PRO A 67 -14.52 -12.49 8.38
CA PRO A 67 -14.80 -13.23 7.16
C PRO A 67 -13.55 -13.30 6.27
N SER A 68 -13.40 -14.41 5.55
CA SER A 68 -12.28 -14.57 4.63
C SER A 68 -12.27 -13.47 3.56
N PRO A 69 -11.12 -13.13 2.96
CA PRO A 69 -11.07 -12.17 1.85
C PRO A 69 -12.08 -12.45 0.73
N ALA A 70 -12.27 -13.73 0.40
CA ALA A 70 -13.23 -14.17 -0.61
C ALA A 70 -14.67 -13.89 -0.17
N GLU A 71 -15.00 -14.17 1.10
CA GLU A 71 -16.31 -13.85 1.66
C GLU A 71 -16.57 -12.34 1.70
N LEU A 72 -15.58 -11.53 2.09
CA LEU A 72 -15.72 -10.06 2.09
C LEU A 72 -16.00 -9.54 0.69
N LEU A 73 -15.36 -10.07 -0.35
CA LEU A 73 -15.62 -9.66 -1.72
C LEU A 73 -16.98 -10.16 -2.23
N ALA A 74 -17.41 -11.36 -1.82
CA ALA A 74 -18.67 -11.97 -2.24
C ALA A 74 -19.92 -11.41 -1.52
N GLN A 75 -19.77 -10.85 -0.32
CA GLN A 75 -20.87 -10.39 0.53
C GLN A 75 -21.71 -9.26 -0.05
N ALA A 76 -21.18 -8.45 -0.97
CA ALA A 76 -21.97 -7.40 -1.60
C ALA A 76 -21.57 -7.20 -3.07
N PRO A 77 -22.55 -7.07 -3.99
CA PRO A 77 -22.27 -6.79 -5.38
C PRO A 77 -21.49 -5.48 -5.53
N GLY A 78 -20.46 -5.49 -6.38
CA GLY A 78 -19.63 -4.33 -6.68
C GLY A 78 -18.46 -4.06 -5.73
N ARG A 79 -18.19 -4.89 -4.70
CA ARG A 79 -16.98 -4.73 -3.86
C ARG A 79 -15.69 -4.94 -4.68
N THR A 80 -15.68 -5.92 -5.58
CA THR A 80 -14.58 -6.13 -6.53
C THR A 80 -14.40 -4.93 -7.46
N ASP A 81 -15.49 -4.39 -8.01
CA ASP A 81 -15.44 -3.22 -8.90
C ASP A 81 -14.92 -1.99 -8.16
N ARG A 82 -15.34 -1.79 -6.91
CA ARG A 82 -14.82 -0.72 -6.05
C ARG A 82 -13.34 -0.92 -5.76
N LEU A 83 -12.88 -2.14 -5.49
CA LEU A 83 -11.46 -2.44 -5.28
C LEU A 83 -10.64 -2.10 -6.53
N ILE A 84 -11.08 -2.54 -7.71
CA ILE A 84 -10.43 -2.24 -8.99
C ILE A 84 -10.42 -0.73 -9.25
N THR A 85 -11.54 -0.06 -9.00
CA THR A 85 -11.65 1.40 -9.13
C THR A 85 -10.66 2.08 -8.18
N TRP A 86 -10.60 1.65 -6.92
CA TRP A 86 -9.65 2.20 -5.95
C TRP A 86 -8.20 1.94 -6.35
N LEU A 87 -7.86 0.75 -6.83
CA LEU A 87 -6.54 0.42 -7.39
C LEU A 87 -6.18 1.37 -8.53
N PHE A 88 -7.12 1.64 -9.43
CA PHE A 88 -6.90 2.55 -10.56
C PHE A 88 -6.74 4.01 -10.10
N PHE A 89 -7.64 4.50 -9.25
CA PHE A 89 -7.60 5.88 -8.74
C PHE A 89 -6.35 6.13 -7.92
N THR A 90 -6.05 5.27 -6.96
CA THR A 90 -4.89 5.44 -6.07
C THR A 90 -3.58 5.09 -6.78
N GLY A 91 -3.57 4.09 -7.65
CA GLY A 91 -2.39 3.67 -8.41
C GLY A 91 -2.00 4.62 -9.53
N LEU A 92 -2.96 5.29 -10.19
CA LEU A 92 -2.66 6.13 -11.36
C LEU A 92 -2.88 7.62 -11.11
N LEU A 93 -3.99 8.01 -10.49
CA LEU A 93 -4.29 9.43 -10.30
C LEU A 93 -3.48 10.05 -9.17
N LEU A 94 -3.25 9.30 -8.08
CA LEU A 94 -2.51 9.83 -6.93
C LEU A 94 -1.05 10.18 -7.28
N PRO A 95 -0.27 9.33 -7.99
CA PRO A 95 1.08 9.68 -8.44
C PRO A 95 1.11 10.80 -9.50
N ALA A 96 -0.01 11.02 -10.21
CA ALA A 96 -0.13 12.09 -11.18
C ALA A 96 -0.28 13.48 -10.51
N VAL A 97 -0.61 13.55 -9.21
CA VAL A 97 -0.76 14.83 -8.49
C VAL A 97 0.61 15.52 -8.35
N PRO A 98 0.80 16.73 -8.92
CA PRO A 98 2.09 17.42 -8.92
C PRO A 98 2.65 17.71 -7.53
N LEU A 99 1.78 17.96 -6.55
CA LEU A 99 2.18 18.21 -5.16
C LEU A 99 2.81 16.98 -4.52
N LEU A 100 2.25 15.79 -4.80
CA LEU A 100 2.76 14.53 -4.24
C LEU A 100 4.07 14.09 -4.91
N ARG A 101 4.32 14.50 -6.16
CA ARG A 101 5.63 14.32 -6.81
C ARG A 101 6.77 15.06 -6.11
N ARG A 102 6.47 16.13 -5.35
CA ARG A 102 7.49 16.88 -4.59
C ARG A 102 7.93 16.15 -3.31
N VAL A 103 7.18 15.15 -2.87
CA VAL A 103 7.50 14.35 -1.69
C VAL A 103 7.38 12.87 -2.06
N PRO A 104 8.41 12.29 -2.72
CA PRO A 104 8.36 10.94 -3.31
C PRO A 104 7.99 9.81 -2.34
N GLY A 105 7.98 10.05 -1.03
CA GLY A 105 7.59 9.06 -0.02
C GLY A 105 6.16 9.13 0.52
N LEU A 106 5.34 10.12 0.14
CA LEU A 106 3.97 10.27 0.68
C LEU A 106 2.90 9.54 -0.13
N VAL A 107 3.18 9.19 -1.38
CA VAL A 107 2.21 8.52 -2.24
C VAL A 107 1.86 7.13 -1.69
N LEU A 108 2.87 6.31 -1.40
CA LEU A 108 2.66 4.93 -0.93
C LEU A 108 1.90 4.84 0.42
N PRO A 109 2.20 5.65 1.46
CA PRO A 109 1.42 5.66 2.70
C PRO A 109 -0.04 6.05 2.49
N LEU A 110 -0.30 7.00 1.59
CA LEU A 110 -1.66 7.41 1.26
C LEU A 110 -2.42 6.30 0.50
N GLN A 111 -1.76 5.64 -0.46
CA GLN A 111 -2.33 4.50 -1.19
C GLN A 111 -2.65 3.34 -0.24
N GLY A 112 -1.68 2.96 0.59
CA GLY A 112 -1.84 1.89 1.57
C GLY A 112 -2.91 2.25 2.59
N GLY A 113 -2.86 3.45 3.17
CA GLY A 113 -3.86 3.93 4.14
C GLY A 113 -5.28 3.94 3.56
N ALA A 114 -5.46 4.43 2.33
CA ALA A 114 -6.74 4.37 1.64
C ALA A 114 -7.24 2.94 1.45
N GLY A 115 -6.34 2.00 1.10
CA GLY A 115 -6.68 0.57 1.00
C GLY A 115 -7.09 -0.05 2.33
N VAL A 116 -6.36 0.25 3.41
CA VAL A 116 -6.70 -0.20 4.77
C VAL A 116 -8.07 0.35 5.18
N ALA A 117 -8.33 1.63 4.91
CA ALA A 117 -9.62 2.25 5.19
C ALA A 117 -10.75 1.61 4.36
N LEU A 118 -10.52 1.36 3.07
CA LEU A 118 -11.50 0.71 2.19
C LEU A 118 -11.91 -0.66 2.71
N VAL A 119 -10.93 -1.54 2.99
CA VAL A 119 -11.22 -2.89 3.50
C VAL A 119 -11.90 -2.81 4.87
N PHE A 120 -11.53 -1.84 5.71
CA PHE A 120 -12.21 -1.59 6.97
C PHE A 120 -13.68 -1.20 6.79
N THR A 121 -14.04 -0.40 5.78
CA THR A 121 -15.46 -0.09 5.53
C THR A 121 -16.29 -1.34 5.23
N TRP A 122 -15.69 -2.35 4.61
CA TRP A 122 -16.38 -3.62 4.37
C TRP A 122 -16.55 -4.43 5.64
N LEU A 123 -15.54 -4.41 6.52
CA LEU A 123 -15.60 -5.05 7.84
C LEU A 123 -16.64 -4.37 8.73
N ALA A 124 -16.63 -3.04 8.81
CA ALA A 124 -17.60 -2.28 9.57
C ALA A 124 -19.03 -2.53 9.06
N ALA A 125 -19.23 -2.58 7.74
CA ALA A 125 -20.52 -2.92 7.16
C ALA A 125 -20.95 -4.37 7.48
N ALA A 126 -20.01 -5.33 7.48
CA ALA A 126 -20.29 -6.72 7.84
C ALA A 126 -20.66 -6.88 9.34
N ALA A 127 -20.13 -6.01 10.19
CA ALA A 127 -20.43 -5.96 11.62
C ALA A 127 -21.63 -5.06 11.98
N ASP A 128 -22.36 -4.54 10.98
CA ASP A 128 -23.44 -3.56 11.15
C ASP A 128 -23.04 -2.31 11.98
N PHE A 129 -21.77 -1.91 11.86
CA PHE A 129 -21.19 -0.81 12.62
C PHE A 129 -21.19 0.48 11.81
N GLY A 130 -22.18 1.35 12.05
CA GLY A 130 -22.32 2.65 11.39
C GLY A 130 -21.43 3.77 11.93
N GLY A 131 -20.71 3.54 13.03
CA GLY A 131 -19.91 4.56 13.75
C GLY A 131 -18.45 4.70 13.28
N ALA A 132 -18.07 4.08 12.17
CA ALA A 132 -16.69 4.01 11.69
C ALA A 132 -16.09 5.40 11.40
N ARG A 133 -15.04 5.77 12.12
CA ARG A 133 -14.22 6.95 11.82
C ARG A 133 -12.99 6.52 11.05
N LEU A 134 -12.95 6.85 9.76
CA LEU A 134 -11.79 6.55 8.92
C LEU A 134 -10.64 7.53 9.17
N TRP A 135 -10.96 8.77 9.55
CA TRP A 135 -9.95 9.78 9.80
C TRP A 135 -9.34 9.62 11.21
N PRO A 136 -8.01 9.46 11.33
CA PRO A 136 -7.36 9.34 12.63
C PRO A 136 -7.51 10.59 13.47
N ASP A 137 -7.54 10.42 14.79
CA ASP A 137 -7.38 11.51 15.74
C ASP A 137 -5.96 12.08 15.68
N LEU A 138 -5.78 13.31 16.16
CA LEU A 138 -4.51 14.03 16.04
C LEU A 138 -3.30 13.24 16.60
N PRO A 139 -3.36 12.59 17.78
CA PRO A 139 -2.27 11.75 18.27
C PRO A 139 -1.88 10.63 17.29
N THR A 140 -2.87 9.92 16.75
CA THR A 140 -2.65 8.84 15.78
C THR A 140 -2.08 9.39 14.48
N LEU A 141 -2.59 10.52 13.99
CA LEU A 141 -2.08 11.18 12.79
C LEU A 141 -0.58 11.55 12.95
N LEU A 142 -0.20 12.11 14.10
CA LEU A 142 1.20 12.45 14.39
C LEU A 142 2.08 11.20 14.46
N MET A 143 1.60 10.12 15.06
CA MET A 143 2.31 8.83 15.08
C MET A 143 2.51 8.28 13.67
N LEU A 144 1.48 8.29 12.81
CA LEU A 144 1.58 7.82 11.43
C LEU A 144 2.54 8.69 10.63
N ALA A 145 2.51 10.01 10.81
CA ALA A 145 3.45 10.94 10.19
C ALA A 145 4.90 10.67 10.65
N ALA A 146 5.11 10.42 11.94
CA ALA A 146 6.43 10.07 12.49
C ALA A 146 6.95 8.75 11.92
N LEU A 147 6.10 7.71 11.84
CA LEU A 147 6.46 6.43 11.23
C LEU A 147 6.79 6.58 9.75
N SER A 148 6.03 7.40 9.01
CA SER A 148 6.32 7.69 7.61
C SER A 148 7.66 8.40 7.45
N GLY A 149 7.93 9.42 8.27
CA GLY A 149 9.20 10.15 8.26
C GLY A 149 10.38 9.25 8.62
N PHE A 150 10.20 8.38 9.61
CA PHE A 150 11.20 7.38 10.00
C PHE A 150 11.48 6.40 8.85
N ALA A 151 10.45 5.86 8.21
CA ALA A 151 10.59 4.97 7.05
C ALA A 151 11.37 5.65 5.91
N MET A 152 11.04 6.91 5.60
CA MET A 152 11.75 7.69 4.58
C MET A 152 13.22 7.92 4.94
N ALA A 153 13.51 8.27 6.19
CA ALA A 153 14.87 8.49 6.66
C ALA A 153 15.70 7.19 6.60
N CYS A 154 15.13 6.07 7.06
CA CYS A 154 15.76 4.76 6.98
C CYS A 154 16.02 4.33 5.54
N ALA A 155 15.03 4.46 4.65
CA ALA A 155 15.20 4.16 3.23
C ALA A 155 16.35 4.98 2.63
N HIS A 156 16.38 6.28 2.90
CA HIS A 156 17.44 7.15 2.40
C HIS A 156 18.82 6.75 2.94
N LEU A 157 18.95 6.47 4.23
CA LEU A 157 20.23 6.08 4.83
C LEU A 157 20.74 4.74 4.27
N LEU A 158 19.84 3.77 4.09
CA LEU A 158 20.19 2.44 3.59
C LEU A 158 20.62 2.47 2.11
N THR A 159 20.11 3.41 1.31
CA THR A 159 20.48 3.53 -0.11
C THR A 159 21.68 4.44 -0.39
N GLN A 160 22.19 5.19 0.60
CA GLN A 160 23.31 6.12 0.41
C GLN A 160 24.58 5.44 -0.14
N ALA A 161 24.80 4.17 0.17
CA ALA A 161 25.96 3.42 -0.32
C ALA A 161 25.87 3.05 -1.81
N VAL A 162 24.70 3.18 -2.45
CA VAL A 162 24.50 2.89 -3.87
C VAL A 162 24.97 4.07 -4.70
N GLN A 163 26.05 3.88 -5.46
CA GLN A 163 26.67 4.94 -6.25
C GLN A 163 25.89 5.31 -7.52
N ASP A 164 25.20 4.33 -8.11
CA ASP A 164 24.39 4.53 -9.32
C ASP A 164 23.04 5.18 -8.95
N GLU A 165 22.78 6.37 -9.48
CA GLU A 165 21.59 7.18 -9.17
C GLU A 165 20.27 6.44 -9.44
N VAL A 166 20.20 5.74 -10.57
CA VAL A 166 18.99 5.03 -10.99
C VAL A 166 18.75 3.85 -10.06
N ARG A 167 19.77 3.03 -9.81
CA ARG A 167 19.67 1.91 -8.87
C ARG A 167 19.42 2.36 -7.44
N ARG A 168 19.93 3.53 -7.06
CA ARG A 168 19.68 4.11 -5.74
C ARG A 168 18.21 4.47 -5.58
N GLN A 169 17.60 5.06 -6.62
CA GLN A 169 16.17 5.38 -6.60
C GLN A 169 15.30 4.11 -6.59
N GLU A 170 15.61 3.12 -7.43
CA GLU A 170 14.92 1.82 -7.45
C GLU A 170 14.99 1.14 -6.07
N ALA A 171 16.19 1.10 -5.47
CA ALA A 171 16.39 0.55 -4.12
C ALA A 171 15.64 1.35 -3.05
N TYR A 172 15.59 2.69 -3.19
CA TYR A 172 14.91 3.56 -2.24
C TYR A 172 13.41 3.28 -2.25
N ASP A 173 12.81 3.23 -3.44
CA ASP A 173 11.38 2.95 -3.61
C ASP A 173 11.00 1.58 -3.05
N LEU A 174 11.82 0.54 -3.31
CA LEU A 174 11.60 -0.80 -2.79
C LEU A 174 11.74 -0.86 -1.26
N LEU A 175 12.80 -0.29 -0.70
CA LEU A 175 12.99 -0.26 0.75
C LEU A 175 11.88 0.52 1.44
N LEU A 176 11.46 1.64 0.84
CA LEU A 176 10.39 2.46 1.38
C LEU A 176 9.05 1.71 1.38
N LEU A 177 8.75 0.97 0.30
CA LEU A 177 7.57 0.10 0.21
C LEU A 177 7.50 -0.89 1.40
N TRP A 178 8.64 -1.47 1.79
CA TRP A 178 8.74 -2.37 2.93
C TRP A 178 8.67 -1.67 4.29
N LEU A 179 9.40 -0.56 4.43
CA LEU A 179 9.49 0.19 5.69
C LEU A 179 8.17 0.88 6.06
N GLN A 180 7.22 0.95 5.14
CA GLN A 180 5.88 1.47 5.38
C GLN A 180 4.87 0.44 5.88
N LEU A 181 5.16 -0.86 5.84
CA LEU A 181 4.25 -1.88 6.40
C LEU A 181 3.88 -1.61 7.87
N PRO A 182 4.81 -1.22 8.78
CA PRO A 182 4.46 -0.88 10.15
C PRO A 182 3.44 0.25 10.26
N LEU A 183 3.48 1.24 9.35
CA LEU A 183 2.50 2.33 9.29
C LEU A 183 1.11 1.79 8.96
N LEU A 184 1.01 0.88 7.98
CA LEU A 184 -0.26 0.24 7.61
C LEU A 184 -0.83 -0.62 8.73
N VAL A 185 0.04 -1.36 9.43
CA VAL A 185 -0.34 -2.17 10.59
C VAL A 185 -0.83 -1.29 11.73
N ALA A 186 -0.13 -0.20 12.02
CA ALA A 186 -0.53 0.75 13.07
C ALA A 186 -1.89 1.39 12.76
N TYR A 187 -2.10 1.83 11.52
CA TYR A 187 -3.38 2.41 11.10
C TYR A 187 -4.51 1.37 11.09
N GLY A 188 -4.23 0.15 10.62
CA GLY A 188 -5.17 -0.96 10.66
C GLY A 188 -5.60 -1.32 12.08
N HIS A 189 -4.66 -1.42 13.02
CA HIS A 189 -4.97 -1.67 14.43
C HIS A 189 -5.78 -0.53 15.04
N TRP A 190 -5.47 0.73 14.71
CA TRP A 190 -6.25 1.87 15.18
C TRP A 190 -7.72 1.80 14.67
N LEU A 191 -7.93 1.45 13.40
CA LEU A 191 -9.27 1.25 12.85
C LEU A 191 -9.98 0.07 13.53
N GLY A 192 -9.30 -1.07 13.66
CA GLY A 192 -9.89 -2.29 14.23
C GLY A 192 -10.35 -2.14 15.68
N ARG A 193 -9.68 -1.29 16.47
CA ARG A 193 -10.11 -0.95 17.84
C ARG A 193 -11.46 -0.24 17.94
N GLN A 194 -11.98 0.28 16.83
CA GLN A 194 -13.30 0.91 16.80
C GLN A 194 -14.43 -0.12 16.68
N LEU A 195 -14.14 -1.34 16.20
CA LEU A 195 -15.15 -2.37 16.09
C LEU A 195 -15.48 -2.94 17.48
N PRO A 196 -16.76 -3.24 17.75
CA PRO A 196 -17.13 -3.96 18.96
C PRO A 196 -16.44 -5.33 18.98
N ALA A 197 -15.94 -5.71 20.16
CA ALA A 197 -15.24 -6.97 20.38
C ALA A 197 -16.16 -8.20 20.29
#